data_AF-A0A3C2B6S6-F1
#
_entry.id   AF-A0A3C2B6S6-F1
#
_cell.length_a   1.000
_cell.length_b   1.000
_cell.length_c   1.000
_cell.angle_alpha   90.00
_cell.angle_beta   90.00
_cell.angle_gamma   90.00
#
_symmetry.space_group_name_H-M   'P 1'
#
loop_
_entity.id
_entity.type
_entity.pdbx_description
1 polymer ?
#
loop_
_entity_poly.entity_id
_entity_poly.type
_entity_poly.pdbx_seq_one_letter_code
_entity_poly.pdbx_strand_id
1 'polypeptide(L)' 'PPPPLEQSPPARWGLFLPDRRGRTRYWPNEHPEWPLHAARVVDLDDQLVAAAGFPGAADRVPDSVLYSRGVAVRFGPRRR' A
#
# COMPACT_ATOMS: atom_id res chain seq x y z
N PRO A 1 16.97 -0.45 -14.31
CA PRO A 1 15.92 -0.08 -13.31
C PRO A 1 14.98 -1.28 -13.14
N PRO A 2 14.33 -1.45 -11.97
CA PRO A 2 13.32 -2.50 -11.80
C PRO A 2 12.17 -2.32 -12.81
N PRO A 3 11.51 -3.40 -13.26
CA PRO A 3 10.37 -3.30 -14.17
C PRO A 3 9.22 -2.51 -13.51
N PRO A 4 8.28 -1.95 -14.30
CA PRO A 4 7.26 -1.03 -13.78
C PRO A 4 6.43 -1.58 -12.62
N LEU A 5 6.12 -2.89 -12.64
CA LEU A 5 5.35 -3.56 -11.59
C LEU A 5 6.13 -3.74 -10.28
N GLU A 6 7.45 -3.51 -10.31
CA GLU A 6 8.35 -3.61 -9.17
C GLU A 6 8.84 -2.26 -8.65
N GLN A 7 8.31 -1.16 -9.19
CA GLN A 7 8.60 0.19 -8.74
C GLN A 7 7.56 0.62 -7.70
N SER A 8 8.00 1.27 -6.62
CA SER A 8 7.05 1.82 -5.66
C SER A 8 6.31 3.02 -6.27
N PRO A 9 4.98 3.13 -6.10
CA PRO A 9 4.23 4.24 -6.64
C PRO A 9 4.59 5.54 -5.90
N PRO A 10 4.59 6.70 -6.58
CA PRO A 10 4.80 7.98 -5.91
C PRO A 10 3.70 8.25 -4.88
N ALA A 11 4.02 9.00 -3.81
CA ALA A 11 3.14 9.27 -2.68
C ALA A 11 1.84 9.98 -3.10
N ARG A 12 0.78 9.21 -3.37
CA ARG A 12 -0.56 9.70 -3.74
C ARG A 12 -1.63 9.49 -2.66
N TRP A 13 -1.25 8.96 -1.51
CA TRP A 13 -2.18 8.53 -0.46
C TRP A 13 -1.98 9.35 0.82
N GLY A 14 -2.99 9.35 1.71
CA GLY A 14 -2.91 9.97 3.02
C GLY A 14 -3.86 9.34 4.02
N LEU A 15 -3.63 9.62 5.29
CA LEU A 15 -4.34 9.00 6.40
C LEU A 15 -5.57 9.83 6.76
N PHE A 16 -6.70 9.16 7.01
CA PHE A 16 -7.92 9.79 7.52
C PHE A 16 -8.12 9.39 8.97
N LEU A 17 -7.91 10.33 9.89
CA LEU A 17 -8.10 10.11 11.32
C LEU A 17 -8.77 11.30 11.99
N PRO A 18 -9.50 11.07 13.11
CA PRO A 18 -10.04 12.14 13.93
C PRO A 18 -8.95 13.11 14.40
N ASP A 19 -9.23 14.41 14.35
CA ASP A 19 -8.43 15.40 15.07
C ASP A 19 -8.75 15.40 16.57
N ARG A 20 -8.05 16.24 17.34
CA ARG A 20 -8.28 16.37 18.80
C ARG A 20 -9.71 16.82 19.16
N ARG A 21 -10.52 17.25 18.20
CA ARG A 21 -11.93 17.62 18.36
C ARG A 21 -12.88 16.56 17.77
N GLY A 22 -12.39 15.36 17.48
CA GLY A 22 -13.18 14.23 16.99
C GLY A 22 -13.59 14.32 15.52
N ARG A 23 -13.14 15.32 14.76
CA ARG A 23 -13.51 15.45 13.34
C ARG A 23 -12.59 14.60 12.49
N THR A 24 -13.13 13.77 11.59
CA THR A 24 -12.31 13.07 10.58
C THR A 24 -11.59 14.07 9.70
N ARG A 25 -10.30 13.86 9.52
CA ARG A 25 -9.45 14.76 8.76
C ARG A 25 -8.42 14.00 7.94
N TYR A 26 -8.08 14.58 6.81
CA TYR A 26 -6.94 14.16 6.00
C TYR A 26 -5.60 14.57 6.64
N TRP A 27 -4.63 13.67 6.59
CA TRP A 27 -3.24 13.84 7.02
C TRP A 27 -2.33 13.42 5.85
N PRO A 28 -1.57 14.36 5.25
CA PRO A 28 -0.63 14.02 4.18
C PRO A 28 0.37 12.96 4.65
N ASN A 29 0.65 12.00 3.79
CA ASN A 29 1.65 10.98 4.02
C ASN A 29 2.94 11.31 3.29
N GLU A 30 4.07 11.24 3.99
CA GLU A 30 5.40 11.37 3.42
C GLU A 30 6.22 10.14 3.81
N HIS A 31 6.79 9.48 2.81
CA HIS A 31 7.67 8.33 2.98
C HIS A 31 8.73 8.34 1.88
N PRO A 32 9.94 7.84 2.14
CA PRO A 32 10.90 7.57 1.07
C PRO A 32 10.36 6.46 0.15
N GLU A 33 11.03 6.23 -0.97
CA GLU A 33 10.73 5.09 -1.83
C GLU A 33 10.68 3.79 -1.01
N TRP A 34 9.71 2.92 -1.28
CA TRP A 34 9.62 1.65 -0.56
C TRP A 34 10.70 0.72 -1.11
N PRO A 35 11.59 0.18 -0.25
CA PRO A 35 12.50 -0.86 -0.68
C PRO A 35 11.68 -2.13 -0.92
N LEU A 36 11.46 -2.47 -2.19
CA LEU A 36 10.75 -3.67 -2.61
C LEU A 36 11.75 -4.79 -2.89
N HIS A 37 11.39 -5.99 -2.44
CA HIS A 37 12.18 -7.20 -2.58
C HIS A 37 11.29 -8.30 -3.16
N ALA A 38 11.84 -9.08 -4.09
CA ALA A 38 11.17 -10.26 -4.62
C ALA A 38 10.89 -11.28 -3.49
N ALA A 39 9.70 -11.89 -3.55
CA ALA A 39 9.30 -12.94 -2.64
C ALA A 39 8.62 -14.10 -3.39
N ARG A 40 8.40 -15.20 -2.68
CA ARG A 40 7.60 -16.33 -3.14
C ARG A 40 6.39 -16.47 -2.25
N VAL A 41 5.21 -16.59 -2.86
CA VAL A 41 3.99 -17.01 -2.15
C VAL A 41 4.14 -18.49 -1.80
N VAL A 42 4.08 -18.79 -0.51
CA VAL A 42 4.05 -20.17 0.00
C VAL A 42 2.61 -20.62 0.23
N ASP A 43 1.77 -19.68 0.68
CA ASP A 43 0.34 -19.85 0.89
C ASP A 43 -0.35 -18.47 0.76
N LEU A 44 -1.57 -18.44 0.24
CA LEU A 44 -2.37 -17.22 0.08
C LEU A 44 -3.87 -17.56 0.15
N ASP A 45 -4.50 -17.21 1.28
CA ASP A 45 -5.96 -17.18 1.41
C ASP A 45 -6.45 -15.74 1.25
N ASP A 46 -7.04 -15.44 0.08
CA ASP A 46 -7.52 -14.11 -0.26
C ASP A 46 -9.03 -14.10 -0.50
N GLN A 47 -9.76 -13.42 0.39
CA GLN A 47 -11.18 -13.12 0.24
C GLN A 47 -11.42 -11.63 -0.07
N LEU A 48 -10.38 -10.80 -0.03
CA LEU A 48 -10.46 -9.35 -0.15
C LEU A 48 -10.56 -8.91 -1.60
N VAL A 49 -9.81 -9.53 -2.51
CA VAL A 49 -9.86 -9.18 -3.94
C VAL A 49 -11.24 -9.46 -4.52
N ALA A 50 -11.86 -10.58 -4.14
CA ALA A 50 -13.24 -10.88 -4.49
C ALA A 50 -14.21 -9.84 -3.88
N ALA A 51 -14.08 -9.52 -2.59
CA ALA A 51 -14.92 -8.51 -1.93
C ALA A 51 -14.76 -7.09 -2.54
N ALA A 52 -13.60 -6.79 -3.11
CA ALA A 52 -13.34 -5.54 -3.83
C ALA A 52 -13.95 -5.50 -5.24
N GLY A 53 -14.63 -6.56 -5.69
CA GLY A 53 -15.32 -6.64 -6.98
C GLY A 53 -14.52 -7.31 -8.10
N PHE A 54 -13.46 -8.04 -7.77
CA PHE A 54 -12.60 -8.75 -8.74
C PHE A 54 -12.63 -10.27 -8.51
N PRO A 55 -13.77 -10.94 -8.69
CA PRO A 55 -13.87 -12.38 -8.47
C PRO A 55 -12.93 -13.17 -9.39
N GLY A 56 -12.31 -14.23 -8.86
CA GLY A 56 -11.40 -15.13 -9.59
C GLY A 56 -10.02 -14.54 -9.92
N ALA A 57 -9.75 -13.27 -9.62
CA ALA A 57 -8.45 -12.66 -9.88
C ALA A 57 -7.33 -13.26 -9.02
N ALA A 58 -7.65 -13.78 -7.84
CA ALA A 58 -6.72 -14.46 -6.95
C ALA A 58 -6.51 -15.96 -7.28
N ASP A 59 -7.30 -16.54 -8.19
CA ASP A 59 -7.26 -17.98 -8.51
C ASP A 59 -6.04 -18.37 -9.37
N ARG A 60 -5.33 -17.37 -9.90
CA ARG A 60 -4.11 -17.55 -10.71
C ARG A 60 -2.88 -17.12 -9.93
N VAL A 61 -1.72 -17.59 -10.38
CA VAL A 61 -0.44 -17.08 -9.87
C VAL A 61 -0.35 -15.56 -10.09
N PRO A 62 0.04 -14.77 -9.06
CA PRO A 62 0.24 -13.33 -9.21
C PRO A 62 1.33 -13.01 -10.23
N ASP A 63 1.15 -11.94 -11.00
CA ASP A 63 2.18 -11.48 -11.96
C ASP A 63 3.44 -10.97 -11.28
N SER A 64 3.33 -10.55 -10.01
CA SER A 64 4.43 -10.06 -9.20
C SER A 64 4.17 -10.32 -7.72
N VAL A 65 5.23 -10.70 -7.01
CA VAL A 65 5.22 -10.97 -5.58
C VAL A 65 6.36 -10.21 -4.93
N LEU A 66 6.02 -9.14 -4.23
CA LEU A 66 6.97 -8.22 -3.64
C LEU A 66 6.65 -7.99 -2.16
N TYR A 67 7.68 -7.78 -1.37
CA TYR A 67 7.52 -7.33 0.00
C TYR A 67 8.50 -6.21 0.32
N SER A 68 8.15 -5.38 1.30
CA SER A 68 9.08 -4.45 1.91
C SER A 68 9.35 -4.86 3.35
N ARG A 69 10.57 -4.63 3.83
CA ARG A 69 10.91 -4.81 5.25
C ARG A 69 10.30 -3.75 6.17
N GLY A 70 9.54 -2.82 5.60
CA GLY A 70 8.98 -1.68 6.30
C GLY A 70 9.67 -0.39 5.83
N VAL A 71 8.92 0.70 5.93
CA VAL A 71 9.36 2.03 5.57
C VAL A 71 9.05 2.99 6.70
N ALA A 72 9.96 3.92 6.99
CA ALA A 72 9.67 4.99 7.94
C ALA A 72 8.67 5.96 7.30
N VAL A 73 7.54 6.17 7.95
CA VAL A 73 6.44 6.98 7.43
C VAL A 73 6.18 8.16 8.36
N ARG A 74 5.94 9.34 7.78
CA ARG A 74 5.57 10.55 8.51
C ARG A 74 4.20 11.04 8.03
N PHE A 75 3.26 11.16 8.96
CA PHE A 75 1.96 11.77 8.69
C PHE A 75 1.93 13.22 9.20
N GLY A 76 1.51 14.14 8.34
CA GLY A 76 1.38 15.57 8.65
C GLY A 76 2.65 16.41 8.36
N PRO A 77 2.77 17.64 8.90
CA PRO A 77 1.64 18.41 9.41
C PRO A 77 0.61 18.63 8.32
N ARG A 78 -0.59 19.06 8.70
CA ARG A 78 -1.62 19.49 7.74
C ARG A 78 -0.99 20.55 6.85
N ARG A 79 -0.88 20.28 5.54
CA ARG A 79 -0.58 21.36 4.58
C ARG A 79 -1.80 22.29 4.63
N ARG A 80 -1.57 23.56 4.97
CA ARG A 80 -2.62 24.59 4.96
C ARG A 80 -3.13 24.80 3.55
#